data_AF-H1W5L2-F1
#
_entry.id   AF-H1W5L2-F1
#
_cell.length_a   1.000
_cell.length_b   1.000
_cell.length_c   1.000
_cell.angle_alpha   90.00
_cell.angle_beta   90.00
_cell.angle_gamma   90.00
#
_symmetry.space_group_name_H-M   'P 1'
#
loop_
_entity.id
_entity.type
_entity.pdbx_description
1 polymer ?
#
loop_
_entity_poly.entity_id
_entity_poly.type
_entity_poly.pdbx_seq_one_letter_code
_entity_poly.pdbx_strand_id
1 'polypeptide(L)'
;MQTLSVKSPRLHEHLTKDISEGYADFYLGNFFMGLGTTHLAMDEAARLWDVYVFEGDAVLVRAAVATLMRHEMALLGVKSAGEARKIIESGAHKDGRKAVVGDDGAEDRWIRAVREAGKA
;
A
#
# COMPACT_ATOMS: atom_id res chain seq x y z
N MET A 1 -9.10 -7.22 0.55
CA MET A 1 -8.95 -7.49 -0.90
C MET A 1 -10.16 -7.08 -1.74
N GLN A 2 -11.41 -7.18 -1.24
CA GLN A 2 -12.61 -6.76 -1.98
C GLN A 2 -12.56 -5.31 -2.50
N THR A 3 -11.99 -4.36 -1.75
CA THR A 3 -11.83 -2.98 -2.25
C THR A 3 -10.89 -2.92 -3.46
N LEU A 4 -9.81 -3.71 -3.46
CA LEU A 4 -8.89 -3.78 -4.59
C LEU A 4 -9.55 -4.39 -5.83
N SER A 5 -10.45 -5.39 -5.67
CA SER A 5 -11.15 -5.98 -6.81
C SER A 5 -12.06 -4.98 -7.54
N VAL A 6 -12.51 -3.93 -6.86
CA VAL A 6 -13.26 -2.82 -7.48
C VAL A 6 -12.31 -1.79 -8.10
N LYS A 7 -11.24 -1.41 -7.39
CA LYS A 7 -10.33 -0.34 -7.81
C LYS A 7 -9.36 -0.73 -8.93
N SER A 8 -8.82 -1.93 -8.86
CA SER A 8 -7.99 -2.51 -9.92
C SER A 8 -8.27 -4.01 -10.00
N PRO A 9 -9.31 -4.40 -10.77
CA PRO A 9 -9.70 -5.80 -10.92
C PRO A 9 -8.54 -6.68 -11.42
N ARG A 10 -7.74 -6.15 -12.36
CA ARG A 10 -6.59 -6.85 -12.94
C ARG A 10 -5.47 -7.06 -11.91
N LEU A 11 -5.14 -6.05 -11.11
CA LEU A 11 -4.14 -6.21 -10.05
C LEU A 11 -4.64 -7.17 -8.97
N HIS A 12 -5.91 -7.09 -8.61
CA HIS A 12 -6.53 -8.01 -7.66
C HIS A 12 -6.43 -9.46 -8.14
N GLU A 13 -6.82 -9.75 -9.38
CA GLU A 13 -6.73 -11.08 -9.96
C GLU A 13 -5.29 -11.58 -9.96
N HIS A 14 -4.35 -10.77 -10.43
CA HIS A 14 -2.93 -11.12 -10.48
C HIS A 14 -2.36 -11.51 -9.10
N LEU A 15 -2.59 -10.65 -8.09
CA LEU A 15 -2.05 -10.87 -6.74
C LEU A 15 -2.73 -12.02 -5.98
N THR A 16 -3.96 -12.39 -6.34
CA THR A 16 -4.73 -13.39 -5.59
C THR A 16 -4.81 -14.76 -6.27
N LYS A 17 -4.61 -14.82 -7.59
CA LYS A 17 -4.78 -16.06 -8.37
C LYS A 17 -3.54 -16.46 -9.17
N ASP A 18 -2.80 -15.49 -9.70
CA ASP A 18 -1.76 -15.78 -10.70
C ASP A 18 -0.38 -16.01 -10.09
N ILE A 19 -0.12 -15.50 -8.89
CA ILE A 19 1.15 -15.69 -8.18
C ILE A 19 1.04 -16.76 -7.09
N SER A 20 2.12 -17.51 -6.87
CA SER A 20 2.21 -18.46 -5.75
C SER A 20 2.16 -17.72 -4.42
N GLU A 21 1.42 -18.27 -3.45
CA GLU A 21 1.24 -17.68 -2.11
C GLU A 21 0.54 -16.30 -2.13
N GLY A 22 -0.42 -16.10 -3.03
CA GLY A 22 -1.22 -14.86 -3.20
C GLY A 22 -2.13 -14.45 -2.02
N TYR A 23 -1.84 -14.89 -0.79
CA TYR A 23 -2.53 -14.40 0.41
C TYR A 23 -1.98 -13.04 0.80
N ALA A 24 -2.89 -12.09 1.03
CA ALA A 24 -2.55 -10.72 1.39
C ALA A 24 -1.58 -10.61 2.57
N ASP A 25 -1.68 -11.50 3.56
CA ASP A 25 -0.82 -11.51 4.74
C ASP A 25 0.68 -11.66 4.40
N PHE A 26 1.03 -12.37 3.31
CA PHE A 26 2.43 -12.55 2.91
C PHE A 26 3.10 -11.25 2.46
N TYR A 27 2.36 -10.37 1.79
CA TYR A 27 2.91 -9.14 1.21
C TYR A 27 2.40 -7.85 1.87
N LEU A 28 1.39 -7.92 2.73
CA LEU A 28 0.89 -6.78 3.53
C LEU A 28 1.05 -6.97 5.05
N GLY A 29 1.45 -8.14 5.55
CA GLY A 29 1.55 -8.38 7.00
C GLY A 29 2.42 -7.34 7.72
N ASN A 30 3.57 -6.99 7.14
CA ASN A 30 4.45 -5.95 7.69
C ASN A 30 3.83 -4.54 7.62
N PHE A 31 2.94 -4.28 6.66
CA PHE A 31 2.27 -2.99 6.57
C PHE A 31 1.37 -2.79 7.79
N PHE A 32 0.57 -3.81 8.14
CA PHE A 32 -0.33 -3.75 9.29
C PHE A 32 0.42 -3.81 10.62
N MET A 33 1.38 -4.74 10.78
CA MET A 33 2.17 -4.84 12.02
C MET A 33 2.98 -3.57 12.30
N GLY A 34 3.56 -2.97 11.26
CA GLY A 34 4.34 -1.76 11.36
C GLY A 34 3.54 -0.46 11.22
N LEU A 35 2.22 -0.52 11.05
CA LEU A 35 1.36 0.64 10.77
C LEU A 35 1.92 1.56 9.67
N GLY A 36 2.40 0.96 8.58
CA GLY A 36 2.97 1.67 7.43
C GLY A 36 4.42 2.14 7.61
N THR A 37 5.04 2.02 8.80
CA THR A 37 6.40 2.52 9.04
C THR A 37 7.44 1.96 8.08
N THR A 38 7.34 0.71 7.64
CA THR A 38 8.30 0.10 6.69
C THR A 38 8.06 0.54 5.24
N HIS A 39 6.89 1.09 4.92
CA HIS A 39 6.39 1.28 3.55
C HIS A 39 6.27 2.76 3.15
N LEU A 40 6.09 3.62 4.14
CA LEU A 40 5.82 5.04 3.98
C LEU A 40 7.01 5.88 4.48
N ALA A 41 7.12 7.10 3.98
CA ALA A 41 7.92 8.12 4.64
C ALA A 41 7.30 8.49 6.00
N MET A 42 8.08 9.05 6.92
CA MET A 42 7.63 9.26 8.30
C MET A 42 6.47 10.25 8.41
N ASP A 43 6.48 11.29 7.58
CA ASP A 43 5.40 12.28 7.42
C ASP A 43 4.11 11.64 6.87
N GLU A 44 4.21 10.81 5.83
CA GLU A 44 3.08 10.03 5.31
C GLU A 44 2.49 9.08 6.37
N ALA A 45 3.36 8.41 7.15
CA ALA A 45 2.94 7.51 8.23
C ALA A 45 2.29 8.27 9.38
N ALA A 46 2.89 9.37 9.84
CA ALA A 46 2.32 10.23 10.88
C ALA A 46 0.93 10.75 10.49
N ARG A 47 0.77 11.19 9.24
CA ARG A 47 -0.52 11.66 8.73
C ARG A 47 -1.56 10.53 8.64
N LEU A 48 -1.15 9.31 8.30
CA LEU A 48 -2.02 8.14 8.37
C LEU A 48 -2.48 7.88 9.80
N TRP A 49 -1.59 8.02 10.78
CA TRP A 49 -1.91 7.82 12.20
C TRP A 49 -2.86 8.88 12.75
N ASP A 50 -2.70 10.14 12.32
CA ASP A 50 -3.66 11.22 12.63
C ASP A 50 -5.08 10.83 12.22
N VAL A 51 -5.25 10.18 11.06
CA VAL A 51 -6.59 9.75 10.62
C VAL A 51 -7.01 8.47 11.34
N TYR A 52 -6.09 7.52 11.52
CA TYR A 52 -6.36 6.23 12.17
C TYR A 52 -6.90 6.35 13.59
N VAL A 53 -6.36 7.27 14.40
CA VAL A 53 -6.81 7.46 15.79
C VAL A 53 -8.27 7.91 15.89
N PHE A 54 -8.82 8.55 14.85
CA PHE A 54 -10.22 9.00 14.82
C PHE A 54 -11.14 8.12 13.97
N GLU A 55 -10.69 7.65 12.80
CA GLU A 55 -11.51 6.86 11.86
C GLU A 55 -11.42 5.34 12.10
N GLY A 56 -10.46 4.87 12.90
CA GLY A 56 -10.28 3.46 13.22
C GLY A 56 -9.61 2.63 12.12
N ASP A 57 -9.62 1.31 12.33
CA ASP A 57 -8.93 0.28 11.53
C ASP A 57 -9.28 0.27 10.03
N ALA A 58 -10.49 0.68 9.66
CA ALA A 58 -10.91 0.79 8.27
C ALA A 58 -9.99 1.69 7.43
N VAL A 59 -9.31 2.68 8.02
CA VAL A 59 -8.33 3.50 7.28
C VAL A 59 -7.07 2.72 6.93
N LEU A 60 -6.65 1.76 7.75
CA LEU A 60 -5.45 0.96 7.49
C LEU A 60 -5.67 0.04 6.29
N VAL A 61 -6.87 -0.52 6.13
CA VAL A 61 -7.24 -1.32 4.96
C VAL A 61 -7.22 -0.45 3.70
N ARG A 62 -7.78 0.77 3.77
CA ARG A 62 -7.74 1.74 2.67
C ARG A 62 -6.31 2.13 2.30
N ALA A 63 -5.46 2.34 3.29
CA ALA A 63 -4.06 2.67 3.11
C ALA A 63 -3.29 1.51 2.45
N ALA A 64 -3.52 0.27 2.88
CA ALA A 64 -2.92 -0.91 2.26
C ALA A 64 -3.31 -1.02 0.77
N VAL A 65 -4.59 -0.79 0.44
CA VAL A 65 -5.05 -0.76 -0.96
C VAL A 65 -4.38 0.37 -1.75
N ALA A 66 -4.28 1.57 -1.17
CA ALA A 66 -3.60 2.69 -1.81
C ALA A 66 -2.10 2.40 -2.06
N THR A 67 -1.42 1.70 -1.14
CA THR A 67 -0.05 1.23 -1.33
C THR A 67 0.05 0.25 -2.50
N LEU A 68 -0.86 -0.71 -2.61
CA LEU A 68 -0.89 -1.63 -3.77
C LEU A 68 -1.10 -0.89 -5.08
N MET A 69 -2.02 0.07 -5.12
CA MET A 69 -2.29 0.88 -6.32
C MET A 69 -1.09 1.78 -6.68
N ARG A 70 -0.38 2.34 -5.69
CA ARG A 70 0.84 3.14 -5.90
C ARG A 70 1.92 2.33 -6.66
N HIS A 71 1.96 1.01 -6.48
CA HIS A 71 2.91 0.10 -7.11
C HIS A 71 2.31 -0.75 -8.23
N GLU A 72 1.11 -0.45 -8.72
CA GLU A 72 0.33 -1.32 -9.61
C GLU A 72 1.11 -1.81 -10.82
N MET A 73 1.77 -0.90 -11.56
CA MET A 73 2.52 -1.27 -12.77
C MET A 73 3.66 -2.24 -12.49
N ALA A 74 4.34 -2.07 -11.35
CA ALA A 74 5.43 -2.95 -10.94
C ALA A 74 4.90 -4.30 -10.43
N LEU A 75 3.79 -4.27 -9.68
CA LEU A 75 3.15 -5.46 -9.13
C LEU A 75 2.52 -6.35 -10.21
N LEU A 76 2.03 -5.79 -11.32
CA LEU A 76 1.54 -6.59 -12.46
C LEU A 76 2.65 -7.41 -13.14
N GLY A 77 3.92 -7.12 -12.88
CA GLY A 77 5.07 -7.86 -13.41
C GLY A 77 5.62 -8.95 -12.50
N VAL A 78 5.16 -9.06 -11.25
CA VAL A 78 5.70 -10.02 -10.28
C VAL A 78 5.19 -11.43 -10.51
N LYS A 79 5.99 -12.42 -10.12
CA LYS A 79 5.68 -13.85 -10.27
C LYS A 79 5.47 -14.57 -8.94
N SER A 80 5.78 -13.92 -7.81
CA SER A 80 5.65 -14.49 -6.48
C SER A 80 5.26 -13.45 -5.42
N ALA A 81 4.70 -13.90 -4.30
CA ALA A 81 4.41 -13.05 -3.16
C ALA A 81 5.67 -12.39 -2.56
N GLY A 82 6.83 -13.06 -2.62
CA GLY A 82 8.11 -12.49 -2.17
C GLY A 82 8.56 -11.30 -3.01
N GLU A 83 8.39 -11.35 -4.33
CA GLU A 83 8.64 -10.21 -5.22
C GLU A 83 7.67 -9.07 -4.96
N ALA A 84 6.37 -9.37 -4.78
CA ALA A 84 5.36 -8.38 -4.45
C ALA A 84 5.70 -7.65 -3.14
N ARG A 85 6.05 -8.40 -2.09
CA ARG A 85 6.49 -7.86 -0.80
C ARG A 85 7.68 -6.92 -0.96
N LYS A 86 8.72 -7.33 -1.71
CA LYS A 86 9.91 -6.49 -1.94
C LYS A 86 9.57 -5.17 -2.64
N ILE A 87 8.66 -5.19 -3.62
CA ILE A 87 8.21 -3.97 -4.30
C ILE A 87 7.46 -3.05 -3.33
N ILE A 88 6.53 -3.60 -2.54
CA ILE A 88 5.72 -2.83 -1.59
C ILE A 88 6.61 -2.22 -0.48
N GLU A 89 7.61 -2.96 -0.01
CA GLU A 89 8.57 -2.49 1.01
C GLU A 89 9.62 -1.49 0.47
N SER A 90 9.78 -1.35 -0.86
CA SER A 90 10.76 -0.44 -1.45
C SER A 90 10.42 1.06 -1.30
N GLY A 91 9.18 1.36 -0.87
CA GLY A 91 8.69 2.72 -0.64
C GLY A 91 8.38 3.48 -1.93
N ALA A 92 8.00 4.75 -1.80
CA ALA A 92 7.45 5.55 -2.91
C ALA A 92 8.49 6.10 -3.91
N HIS A 93 9.78 6.10 -3.60
CA HIS A 93 10.80 6.70 -4.48
C HIS A 93 11.21 5.78 -5.63
N LYS A 94 11.40 6.39 -6.80
CA LYS A 94 11.82 5.71 -8.05
C LYS A 94 13.16 4.99 -7.94
N ASP A 95 14.01 5.40 -7.01
CA ASP A 95 15.33 4.80 -6.78
C ASP A 95 15.27 3.56 -5.86
N GLY A 96 14.08 3.14 -5.45
CA GLY A 96 13.86 1.97 -4.59
C GLY A 96 14.36 2.14 -3.15
N ARG A 97 14.74 3.38 -2.76
CA ARG A 97 15.09 3.74 -1.38
C ARG A 97 13.85 4.25 -0.66
N LYS A 98 13.63 3.74 0.54
CA LYS A 98 12.63 4.30 1.44
C LYS A 98 13.02 5.72 1.84
N ALA A 99 12.16 6.70 1.54
CA ALA A 99 12.31 8.05 2.05
C ALA A 99 12.21 8.07 3.57
N VAL A 100 13.11 8.79 4.22
CA VAL A 100 12.98 9.11 5.65
C VAL A 100 11.92 10.19 5.83
N VAL A 101 11.90 11.17 4.92
CA VAL A 101 10.95 12.29 4.83
C VAL A 101 10.52 12.41 3.37
N GLY A 102 9.23 12.63 3.11
CA GLY A 102 8.71 12.86 1.77
C GLY A 102 9.02 14.27 1.25
N ASP A 103 8.76 14.49 -0.04
CA ASP A 103 8.79 15.83 -0.63
C ASP A 103 7.61 16.66 -0.14
N ASP A 104 7.70 17.99 -0.24
CA ASP A 104 6.62 18.92 0.18
C ASP A 104 5.22 18.46 -0.31
N GLY A 105 4.31 18.27 0.66
CA GLY A 105 2.93 17.85 0.44
C GLY A 105 2.75 16.38 0.01
N ALA A 106 3.77 15.53 0.17
CA ALA A 106 3.66 14.09 -0.11
C ALA A 106 2.62 13.41 0.78
N GLU A 107 2.58 13.78 2.06
CA GLU A 107 1.61 13.33 3.05
C GLU A 107 0.16 13.67 2.67
N ASP A 108 -0.08 14.86 2.12
CA ASP A 108 -1.42 15.26 1.67
C ASP A 108 -1.84 14.52 0.40
N ARG A 109 -0.92 14.37 -0.56
CA ARG A 109 -1.14 13.54 -1.76
C ARG A 109 -1.42 12.09 -1.38
N TRP A 110 -0.68 11.58 -0.40
CA TRP A 110 -0.86 10.24 0.15
C TRP A 110 -2.24 10.06 0.77
N ILE A 111 -2.65 10.94 1.69
CA ILE A 111 -3.97 10.85 2.31
C ILE A 111 -5.10 10.96 1.28
N ARG A 112 -4.92 11.78 0.24
CA ARG A 112 -5.89 11.82 -0.87
C ARG A 112 -6.01 10.44 -1.54
N ALA A 113 -4.89 9.77 -1.83
CA ALA A 113 -4.90 8.42 -2.39
C ALA A 113 -5.58 7.40 -1.45
N VAL A 114 -5.31 7.47 -0.14
CA VAL A 114 -5.98 6.62 0.87
C VAL A 114 -7.49 6.83 0.86
N ARG A 115 -7.96 8.09 0.76
CA ARG A 115 -9.40 8.39 0.68
C ARG A 115 -10.02 7.89 -0.62
N GLU A 116 -9.35 8.07 -1.75
CA GLU A 116 -9.83 7.55 -3.04
C GLU A 116 -9.92 6.03 -3.06
N ALA A 117 -8.97 5.32 -2.45
CA ALA A 117 -8.99 3.87 -2.32
C ALA A 117 -10.22 3.37 -1.55
N GLY A 118 -10.76 4.16 -0.63
CA GLY A 118 -11.97 3.81 0.14
C GLY A 118 -13.31 4.07 -0.54
N LYS A 119 -13.35 4.76 -1.67
CA LYS A 119 -14.60 5.03 -2.40
C LYS A 119 -14.98 3.82 -3.25
N ALA A 120 -16.25 3.43 -3.28
CA ALA A 120 -16.75 2.45 -4.24
C ALA A 120 -16.75 3.03 -5.66
#